data_AF-A0A424QBM9-F1
#
_entry.id   AF-A0A424QBM9-F1
#
_cell.length_a   1.000
_cell.length_b   1.000
_cell.length_c   1.000
_cell.angle_alpha   90.00
_cell.angle_beta   90.00
_cell.angle_gamma   90.00
#
_symmetry.space_group_name_H-M   'P 1'
#
loop_
_entity.id
_entity.type
_entity.pdbx_description
1 polymer ?
#
loop_
_entity_poly.entity_id
_entity_poly.type
_entity_poly.pdbx_seq_one_letter_code
_entity_poly.pdbx_strand_id
1 'polypeptide(L)'
;MPPNEGENSSLLISASDLERHTYCPLSWHLSREGVGAEGDAVQEGVRKHAEIHSSMERARQERQAYRRSATIWSWWFTVVLVFALESFIVYRLLNSEADPVEMARFLSSLALSALLAGLVLILLPWREPLNWSIPDASNEFESTGVMPILNPPDFIGGWFQGGRLEASFLLASIVFGLHALALGTFLDAGNASFVLVISAFLWTGLASWRLQVLLLAHQTSEVARAKAGLDKRTEVVYSDDEQGAGLLQDPKTGLRGRPDQIVIVDGDFIPVEQKTGKVPQRPHDSHRMQLLAYLHLVECETGRASPYGVIQYGQEHVFQIHWDDGAREDLHASVTEVKRLMEEGGATRNHDRIGKCRNCSRRHACPERLDASA
;
A
#
# COMPACT_ATOMS: atom_id res chain seq x y z
N MET A 1 -34.12 30.21 -7.17
CA MET A 1 -33.56 29.67 -8.42
C MET A 1 -33.64 28.15 -8.33
N PRO A 2 -34.20 27.45 -9.34
CA PRO A 2 -33.96 26.02 -9.47
C PRO A 2 -32.48 25.77 -9.80
N PRO A 3 -31.90 24.61 -9.43
CA PRO A 3 -30.56 24.24 -9.88
C PRO A 3 -30.53 24.04 -11.40
N ASN A 4 -29.39 24.34 -11.99
CA ASN A 4 -29.19 24.33 -13.44
C ASN A 4 -29.18 22.89 -14.01
N GLU A 5 -29.55 22.78 -15.28
CA GLU A 5 -29.49 21.55 -16.07
C GLU A 5 -28.04 21.08 -16.29
N GLY A 6 -27.87 19.78 -16.55
CA GLY A 6 -26.65 19.28 -17.19
C GLY A 6 -25.62 18.57 -16.31
N GLU A 7 -26.04 17.78 -15.31
CA GLU A 7 -25.19 16.69 -14.81
C GLU A 7 -25.07 15.62 -15.91
N ASN A 8 -24.14 15.85 -16.83
CA ASN A 8 -23.84 14.96 -17.94
C ASN A 8 -23.22 13.68 -17.37
N SER A 9 -24.07 12.69 -17.07
CA SER A 9 -23.71 11.35 -16.62
C SER A 9 -22.75 10.72 -17.64
N SER A 10 -21.44 10.95 -17.44
CA SER A 10 -20.41 10.48 -18.35
C SER A 10 -20.45 8.95 -18.39
N LEU A 11 -20.80 8.41 -19.56
CA LEU A 11 -20.98 6.97 -19.76
C LEU A 11 -19.75 6.21 -19.24
N LEU A 12 -19.98 5.38 -18.22
CA LEU A 12 -18.90 4.69 -17.49
C LEU A 12 -18.28 3.61 -18.37
N ILE A 13 -17.00 3.78 -18.69
CA ILE A 13 -16.19 2.90 -19.54
C ILE A 13 -15.05 2.34 -18.72
N SER A 14 -14.85 1.02 -18.74
CA SER A 14 -13.68 0.42 -18.09
C SER A 14 -12.47 0.32 -19.03
N ALA A 15 -11.26 0.28 -18.48
CA ALA A 15 -10.05 -0.04 -19.27
C ALA A 15 -10.18 -1.39 -20.03
N SER A 16 -10.91 -2.37 -19.48
CA SER A 16 -11.18 -3.65 -20.16
C SER A 16 -12.29 -3.53 -21.24
N ASP A 17 -13.18 -2.54 -21.19
CA ASP A 17 -14.06 -2.23 -22.34
C ASP A 17 -13.21 -1.82 -23.54
N LEU A 18 -12.23 -0.93 -23.33
CA LEU A 18 -11.29 -0.49 -24.38
C LEU A 18 -10.46 -1.67 -24.91
N GLU A 19 -9.88 -2.49 -24.02
CA GLU A 19 -9.15 -3.72 -24.39
C GLU A 19 -9.99 -4.62 -25.32
N ARG A 20 -11.22 -4.94 -24.91
CA ARG A 20 -12.14 -5.83 -25.63
C ARG A 20 -12.59 -5.21 -26.95
N HIS A 21 -12.87 -3.91 -26.97
CA HIS A 21 -13.24 -3.17 -28.18
C HIS A 21 -12.11 -3.20 -29.21
N THR A 22 -10.88 -2.87 -28.82
CA THR A 22 -9.69 -2.96 -29.69
C THR A 22 -9.44 -4.39 -30.17
N TYR A 23 -9.73 -5.42 -29.35
CA TYR A 23 -9.65 -6.81 -29.78
C TYR A 23 -10.66 -7.13 -30.91
N CYS A 24 -11.95 -6.80 -30.72
CA CYS A 24 -13.02 -6.84 -31.72
C CYS A 24 -14.28 -6.12 -31.21
N PRO A 25 -14.77 -5.03 -31.85
CA PRO A 25 -15.91 -4.25 -31.37
C PRO A 25 -17.19 -5.06 -31.24
N LEU A 26 -17.52 -5.90 -32.23
CA LEU A 26 -18.68 -6.81 -32.14
C LEU A 26 -18.57 -7.79 -30.95
N SER A 27 -17.38 -8.31 -30.64
CA SER A 27 -17.21 -9.18 -29.46
C SER A 27 -17.31 -8.43 -28.14
N TRP A 28 -16.98 -7.14 -28.11
CA TRP A 28 -17.21 -6.26 -26.97
C TRP A 28 -18.71 -5.95 -26.80
N HIS A 29 -19.40 -5.63 -27.89
CA HIS A 29 -20.84 -5.36 -27.89
C HIS A 29 -21.66 -6.56 -27.38
N LEU A 30 -21.40 -7.77 -27.92
CA LEU A 30 -22.00 -9.01 -27.41
C LEU A 30 -21.72 -9.22 -25.90
N SER A 31 -20.55 -8.80 -25.40
CA SER A 31 -20.23 -8.86 -23.97
C SER A 31 -21.10 -7.93 -23.12
N ARG A 32 -21.59 -6.81 -23.69
CA ARG A 32 -22.46 -5.85 -23.01
C ARG A 32 -23.94 -6.24 -23.10
N GLU A 33 -24.33 -6.95 -24.15
CA GLU A 33 -25.64 -7.61 -24.26
C GLU A 33 -25.80 -8.84 -23.35
N GLY A 34 -24.77 -9.20 -22.58
CA GLY A 34 -24.80 -10.31 -21.62
C GLY A 34 -24.38 -11.66 -22.19
N VAL A 35 -23.85 -11.72 -23.42
CA VAL A 35 -23.32 -12.97 -24.00
C VAL A 35 -22.07 -13.41 -23.23
N GLY A 36 -22.16 -14.60 -22.65
CA GLY A 36 -21.08 -15.23 -21.90
C GLY A 36 -19.84 -15.51 -22.76
N ALA A 37 -18.67 -15.54 -22.12
CA ALA A 37 -17.44 -15.99 -22.77
C ALA A 37 -17.26 -17.50 -22.53
N GLU A 38 -17.10 -18.27 -23.61
CA GLU A 38 -16.92 -19.72 -23.58
C GLU A 38 -15.53 -20.17 -24.05
N GLY A 39 -15.17 -21.41 -23.72
CA GLY A 39 -13.97 -22.10 -24.19
C GLY A 39 -12.86 -22.23 -23.14
N ASP A 40 -12.04 -23.27 -23.30
CA ASP A 40 -11.00 -23.67 -22.34
C ASP A 40 -10.01 -22.55 -22.00
N ALA A 41 -9.68 -21.70 -22.98
CA ALA A 41 -8.80 -20.55 -22.79
C ALA A 41 -9.37 -19.50 -21.81
N VAL A 42 -10.70 -19.37 -21.72
CA VAL A 42 -11.36 -18.46 -20.77
C VAL A 42 -11.26 -19.04 -19.35
N GLN A 43 -11.57 -20.33 -19.19
CA GLN A 43 -11.48 -21.01 -17.90
C GLN A 43 -10.03 -21.02 -17.38
N GLU A 44 -9.07 -21.26 -18.27
CA GLU A 44 -7.65 -21.23 -17.96
C GLU A 44 -7.16 -19.83 -17.58
N GLY A 45 -7.64 -18.78 -18.25
CA GLY A 45 -7.34 -17.39 -17.90
C GLY A 45 -7.89 -17.00 -16.53
N VAL A 46 -9.15 -17.38 -16.22
CA VAL A 46 -9.75 -17.17 -14.89
C VAL A 46 -8.97 -17.91 -13.80
N ARG A 47 -8.59 -19.17 -14.05
CA ARG A 47 -7.76 -19.96 -13.12
C ARG A 47 -6.42 -19.30 -12.83
N LYS A 48 -5.73 -18.81 -13.87
CA LYS A 48 -4.43 -18.13 -13.73
C LYS A 48 -4.54 -16.79 -13.00
N HIS A 49 -5.56 -15.97 -13.28
CA HIS A 49 -5.77 -14.74 -12.51
C HIS A 49 -6.06 -15.03 -11.03
N ALA A 50 -6.85 -16.07 -10.72
CA ALA A 50 -7.08 -16.49 -9.33
C ALA A 50 -5.79 -16.97 -8.63
N GLU A 51 -4.94 -17.72 -9.33
CA GLU A 51 -3.62 -18.13 -8.83
C GLU A 51 -2.71 -16.92 -8.56
N ILE A 52 -2.60 -15.98 -9.52
CA ILE A 52 -1.82 -14.75 -9.37
C ILE A 52 -2.33 -13.93 -8.18
N HIS A 53 -3.64 -13.69 -8.08
CA HIS A 53 -4.26 -12.96 -6.96
C HIS A 53 -3.90 -13.61 -5.62
N SER A 54 -4.06 -14.93 -5.49
CA SER A 54 -3.72 -15.66 -4.26
C SER A 54 -2.22 -15.58 -3.91
N SER A 55 -1.35 -15.47 -4.91
CA SER A 55 0.09 -15.32 -4.70
C SER A 55 0.47 -13.90 -4.23
N MET A 56 -0.17 -12.86 -4.78
CA MET A 56 0.01 -11.46 -4.39
C MET A 56 -0.53 -11.21 -2.98
N GLU A 57 -1.74 -11.71 -2.68
CA GLU A 57 -2.37 -11.62 -1.35
C GLU A 57 -1.48 -12.27 -0.29
N ARG A 58 -0.94 -13.45 -0.58
CA ARG A 58 0.03 -14.13 0.30
C ARG A 58 1.32 -13.32 0.49
N ALA A 59 1.87 -12.72 -0.58
CA ALA A 59 3.05 -11.86 -0.47
C ALA A 59 2.80 -10.61 0.40
N ARG A 60 1.59 -10.04 0.33
CA ARG A 60 1.16 -8.92 1.17
C ARG A 60 1.03 -9.32 2.65
N GLN A 61 0.37 -10.46 2.94
CA GLN A 61 0.26 -11.00 4.31
C GLN A 61 1.64 -11.26 4.95
N GLU A 62 2.57 -11.86 4.21
CA GLU A 62 3.93 -12.14 4.70
C GLU A 62 4.75 -10.83 4.88
N ARG A 63 4.61 -9.84 3.98
CA ARG A 63 5.21 -8.49 4.14
C ARG A 63 4.69 -7.79 5.40
N GLN A 64 3.41 -7.92 5.70
CA GLN A 64 2.79 -7.38 6.91
C GLN A 64 3.28 -8.10 8.18
N ALA A 65 3.40 -9.43 8.15
CA ALA A 65 3.98 -10.21 9.25
C ALA A 65 5.46 -9.86 9.52
N TYR A 66 6.24 -9.58 8.48
CA TYR A 66 7.60 -9.04 8.59
C TYR A 66 7.61 -7.64 9.23
N ARG A 67 6.82 -6.68 8.73
CA ARG A 67 6.70 -5.33 9.32
C ARG A 67 6.34 -5.40 10.80
N ARG A 68 5.32 -6.21 11.15
CA ARG A 68 4.88 -6.44 12.53
C ARG A 68 6.02 -6.95 13.42
N SER A 69 6.78 -7.92 12.92
CA SER A 69 7.92 -8.50 13.65
C SER A 69 9.06 -7.50 13.82
N ALA A 70 9.30 -6.64 12.83
CA ALA A 70 10.33 -5.61 12.86
C ALA A 70 10.00 -4.53 13.89
N THR A 71 8.75 -4.07 13.92
CA THR A 71 8.24 -3.10 14.90
C THR A 71 8.28 -3.64 16.33
N ILE A 72 7.87 -4.89 16.55
CA ILE A 72 7.95 -5.53 17.88
C ILE A 72 9.41 -5.68 18.33
N TRP A 73 10.31 -6.08 17.42
CA TRP A 73 11.73 -6.20 17.74
C TRP A 73 12.37 -4.84 18.09
N SER A 74 12.06 -3.77 17.36
CA SER A 74 12.64 -2.45 17.63
C SER A 74 12.19 -1.88 18.98
N TRP A 75 10.96 -2.17 19.43
CA TRP A 75 10.51 -1.86 20.79
C TRP A 75 11.30 -2.64 21.85
N TRP A 76 11.51 -3.95 21.64
CA TRP A 76 12.26 -4.79 22.60
C TRP A 76 13.74 -4.38 22.67
N PHE A 77 14.35 -4.02 21.53
CA PHE A 77 15.70 -3.49 21.48
C PHE A 77 15.82 -2.10 22.12
N THR A 78 14.81 -1.22 21.96
CA THR A 78 14.77 0.07 22.65
C THR A 78 14.83 -0.09 24.17
N VAL A 79 14.14 -1.08 24.76
CA VAL A 79 14.21 -1.36 26.20
C VAL A 79 15.62 -1.80 26.63
N VAL A 80 16.33 -2.59 25.81
CA VAL A 80 17.75 -2.95 26.06
C VAL A 80 18.63 -1.70 26.09
N LEU A 81 18.44 -0.77 25.14
CA LEU A 81 19.19 0.49 25.10
C LEU A 81 18.91 1.37 26.33
N VAL A 82 17.65 1.44 26.76
CA VAL A 82 17.26 2.20 27.97
C VAL A 82 17.93 1.61 29.21
N PHE A 83 17.82 0.31 29.48
CA PHE A 83 18.46 -0.31 30.65
C PHE A 83 20.00 -0.21 30.61
N ALA A 84 20.61 -0.31 29.43
CA ALA A 84 22.06 -0.11 29.29
C ALA A 84 22.48 1.33 29.61
N LEU A 85 21.71 2.32 29.16
CA LEU A 85 21.94 3.73 29.45
C LEU A 85 21.71 4.06 30.94
N GLU A 86 20.61 3.59 31.53
CA GLU A 86 20.30 3.75 32.95
C GLU A 86 21.37 3.09 33.84
N SER A 87 21.78 1.87 33.52
CA SER A 87 22.87 1.18 34.22
C SER A 87 24.19 1.96 34.14
N PHE A 88 24.54 2.52 32.97
CA PHE A 88 25.72 3.36 32.82
C PHE A 88 25.62 4.67 33.63
N ILE A 89 24.45 5.32 33.65
CA ILE A 89 24.21 6.54 34.44
C ILE A 89 24.35 6.23 35.94
N VAL A 90 23.72 5.15 36.44
CA VAL A 90 23.83 4.73 37.84
C VAL A 90 25.27 4.36 38.19
N TYR A 91 25.98 3.61 37.34
CA TYR A 91 27.40 3.32 37.55
C TYR A 91 28.25 4.59 37.62
N ARG A 92 28.02 5.56 36.72
CA ARG A 92 28.75 6.84 36.72
C ARG A 92 28.43 7.69 37.95
N LEU A 93 27.19 7.67 38.44
CA LEU A 93 26.77 8.35 39.66
C LEU A 93 27.47 7.78 40.89
N LEU A 94 27.51 6.44 41.02
CA LEU A 94 28.12 5.75 42.16
C LEU A 94 29.65 5.89 42.23
N ASN A 95 30.29 6.20 41.11
CA ASN A 95 31.72 6.48 41.04
C ASN A 95 32.01 7.99 40.92
N SER A 96 31.07 8.84 41.34
CA SER A 96 31.21 10.30 41.39
C SER A 96 31.06 10.81 42.82
N GLU A 97 31.59 11.99 43.11
CA GLU A 97 31.42 12.68 44.40
C GLU A 97 30.03 13.33 44.57
N ALA A 98 29.10 13.11 43.62
CA ALA A 98 27.77 13.72 43.67
C ALA A 98 26.86 13.03 44.69
N ASP A 99 26.22 13.83 45.55
CA ASP A 99 25.24 13.35 46.53
C ASP A 99 24.01 12.74 45.82
N PRO A 100 23.67 11.45 46.07
CA PRO A 100 22.45 10.85 45.55
C PRO A 100 21.17 11.62 45.89
N VAL A 101 21.14 12.36 46.99
CA VAL A 101 20.01 13.22 47.39
C VAL A 101 19.88 14.44 46.47
N GLU A 102 20.99 15.05 46.04
CA GLU A 102 20.97 16.12 45.05
C GLU A 102 20.49 15.61 43.68
N MET A 103 20.91 14.41 43.28
CA MET A 103 20.44 13.78 42.05
C MET A 103 18.94 13.43 42.10
N ALA A 104 18.44 12.92 43.23
CA ALA A 104 17.01 12.68 43.42
C ALA A 104 16.19 13.98 43.35
N ARG A 105 16.72 15.10 43.87
CA ARG A 105 16.11 16.44 43.72
C ARG A 105 16.10 16.90 42.27
N PHE A 106 17.20 16.71 41.53
CA PHE A 106 17.28 17.04 40.11
C PHE A 106 16.24 16.25 39.29
N LEU A 107 16.17 14.93 39.45
CA LEU A 107 15.18 14.09 38.77
C LEU A 107 13.74 14.45 39.16
N SER A 108 13.49 14.80 40.43
CA SER A 108 12.18 15.31 40.88
C SER A 108 11.81 16.62 40.19
N SER A 109 12.77 17.53 40.00
CA SER A 109 12.54 18.80 39.29
C SER A 109 12.23 18.56 37.82
N LEU A 110 12.93 17.62 37.16
CA LEU A 110 12.70 17.24 35.78
C LEU A 110 11.34 16.55 35.60
N ALA A 111 10.92 15.71 36.55
CA ALA A 111 9.59 15.11 36.58
C ALA A 111 8.47 16.17 36.64
N LEU A 112 8.65 17.20 37.49
CA LEU A 112 7.71 18.32 37.61
C LEU A 112 7.69 19.19 36.35
N SER A 113 8.85 19.49 35.75
CA SER A 113 8.93 20.22 34.48
C SER A 113 8.26 19.45 33.34
N ALA A 114 8.46 18.13 33.24
CA ALA A 114 7.80 17.29 32.24
C ALA A 114 6.27 17.23 32.44
N LEU A 115 5.80 17.15 33.70
CA LEU A 115 4.37 17.22 34.02
C LEU A 115 3.76 18.56 33.60
N LEU A 116 4.41 19.68 33.94
CA LEU A 116 3.96 21.01 33.56
C LEU A 116 3.94 21.18 32.03
N ALA A 117 4.96 20.71 31.32
CA ALA A 117 4.99 20.73 29.86
C ALA A 117 3.84 19.90 29.24
N GLY A 118 3.61 18.67 29.73
CA GLY A 118 2.49 17.83 29.30
C GLY A 118 1.13 18.47 29.55
N LEU A 119 0.91 19.06 30.73
CA LEU A 119 -0.31 19.79 31.05
C LEU A 119 -0.50 21.03 30.16
N VAL A 120 0.56 21.80 29.90
CA VAL A 120 0.50 22.97 29.00
C VAL A 120 0.14 22.56 27.56
N LEU A 121 0.72 21.46 27.05
CA LEU A 121 0.40 20.93 25.72
C LEU A 121 -1.04 20.38 25.61
N ILE A 122 -1.61 19.86 26.71
CA ILE A 122 -3.01 19.43 26.77
C ILE A 122 -3.98 20.61 26.87
N LEU A 123 -3.62 21.65 27.63
CA LEU A 123 -4.50 22.79 27.94
C LEU A 123 -4.47 23.91 26.88
N LEU A 124 -3.39 24.02 26.10
CA LEU A 124 -3.29 25.00 25.01
C LEU A 124 -3.61 24.37 23.65
N PRO A 125 -4.40 25.02 22.77
CA PRO A 125 -4.64 24.57 21.40
C PRO A 125 -3.42 24.86 20.49
N TRP A 126 -2.23 24.41 20.87
CA TRP A 126 -0.96 24.73 20.22
C TRP A 126 -0.83 24.18 18.79
N ARG A 127 -1.65 23.18 18.43
CA ARG A 127 -1.67 22.55 17.10
C ARG A 127 -2.26 23.44 16.01
N GLU A 128 -3.31 24.19 16.34
CA GLU A 128 -4.02 25.06 15.39
C GLU A 128 -3.09 26.11 14.75
N PRO A 129 -2.32 26.93 15.49
CA PRO A 129 -1.42 27.92 14.89
C PRO A 129 -0.23 27.31 14.14
N LEU A 130 0.08 26.03 14.34
CA LEU A 130 1.14 25.30 13.64
C LEU A 130 0.64 24.41 12.50
N ASN A 131 -0.68 24.35 12.27
CA ASN A 131 -1.34 23.45 11.32
C ASN A 131 -0.91 21.98 11.47
N TRP A 132 -0.70 21.53 12.72
CA TRP A 132 -0.11 20.23 13.02
C TRP A 132 -1.16 19.12 13.10
N SER A 133 -1.24 18.27 12.07
CA SER A 133 -2.15 17.13 12.03
C SER A 133 -1.68 15.95 12.90
N ILE A 134 -2.64 15.15 13.35
CA ILE A 134 -2.39 13.87 14.03
C ILE A 134 -2.38 12.77 12.96
N PRO A 135 -1.39 11.86 12.92
CA PRO A 135 -1.39 10.73 12.00
C PRO A 135 -2.62 9.83 12.22
N ASP A 136 -3.24 9.42 11.12
CA ASP A 136 -4.38 8.50 11.18
C ASP A 136 -3.93 7.07 11.58
N ALA A 137 -4.75 6.39 12.38
CA ALA A 137 -4.47 5.05 12.90
C ALA A 137 -4.50 3.98 11.79
N SER A 138 -5.25 4.23 10.71
CA SER A 138 -5.23 3.45 9.46
C SER A 138 -3.81 3.35 8.88
N ASN A 139 -3.18 4.50 8.62
CA ASN A 139 -1.82 4.65 8.12
C ASN A 139 -0.77 4.05 9.08
N GLU A 140 -1.00 4.11 10.40
CA GLU A 140 -0.12 3.48 11.39
C GLU A 140 -0.19 1.94 11.34
N PHE A 141 -1.36 1.36 11.07
CA PHE A 141 -1.51 -0.08 10.86
C PHE A 141 -0.85 -0.55 9.55
N GLU A 142 -1.05 0.16 8.44
CA GLU A 142 -0.44 -0.20 7.15
C GLU A 142 1.10 -0.16 7.20
N SER A 143 1.65 0.88 7.83
CA SER A 143 3.10 1.08 7.95
C SER A 143 3.77 0.09 8.91
N THR A 144 3.12 -0.28 10.03
CA THR A 144 3.72 -1.16 11.06
C THR A 144 3.30 -2.63 10.99
N GLY A 145 2.14 -2.95 10.39
CA GLY A 145 1.54 -4.29 10.45
C GLY A 145 1.11 -4.73 11.85
N VAL A 146 1.17 -3.87 12.87
CA VAL A 146 0.71 -4.13 14.23
C VAL A 146 -0.67 -3.52 14.40
N MET A 147 -1.70 -4.34 14.67
CA MET A 147 -3.01 -3.79 15.03
C MET A 147 -2.90 -2.97 16.33
N PRO A 148 -3.25 -1.67 16.33
CA PRO A 148 -3.24 -0.84 17.54
C PRO A 148 -4.32 -1.31 18.54
N ILE A 149 -3.92 -2.12 19.52
CA ILE A 149 -4.83 -2.75 20.51
C ILE A 149 -5.68 -1.73 21.28
N LEU A 150 -5.11 -0.53 21.54
CA LEU A 150 -5.77 0.53 22.31
C LEU A 150 -6.65 1.46 21.46
N ASN A 151 -6.41 1.52 20.14
CA ASN A 151 -7.14 2.38 19.20
C ASN A 151 -7.31 1.64 17.85
N PRO A 152 -8.15 0.59 17.74
CA PRO A 152 -8.41 -0.06 16.45
C PRO A 152 -8.96 0.96 15.42
N PRO A 153 -8.90 0.68 14.10
CA PRO A 153 -9.26 1.67 13.07
C PRO A 153 -10.65 2.31 13.23
N ASP A 154 -11.64 1.53 13.68
CA ASP A 154 -13.02 1.99 13.91
C ASP A 154 -13.22 2.71 15.27
N PHE A 155 -12.15 3.00 16.01
CA PHE A 155 -12.23 3.49 17.39
C PHE A 155 -12.42 5.01 17.50
N ILE A 156 -13.67 5.42 17.70
CA ILE A 156 -14.06 6.81 17.95
C ILE A 156 -13.71 7.20 19.40
N GLY A 157 -12.50 7.72 19.63
CA GLY A 157 -12.11 8.34 20.92
C GLY A 157 -10.84 7.77 21.57
N GLY A 158 -9.68 8.00 20.96
CA GLY A 158 -8.41 7.42 21.40
C GLY A 158 -7.69 8.12 22.57
N TRP A 159 -7.03 7.33 23.45
CA TRP A 159 -6.13 7.85 24.50
C TRP A 159 -4.97 8.70 23.95
N PHE A 160 -4.65 8.53 22.67
CA PHE A 160 -3.62 9.28 21.93
C PHE A 160 -4.21 10.37 21.01
N GLN A 161 -5.51 10.70 21.08
CA GLN A 161 -6.06 11.90 20.42
C GLN A 161 -5.50 13.20 21.03
N GLY A 162 -5.03 13.15 22.28
CA GLY A 162 -4.19 14.22 22.86
C GLY A 162 -2.82 14.34 22.19
N GLY A 163 -2.39 13.37 21.37
CA GLY A 163 -1.13 13.36 20.64
C GLY A 163 0.02 12.59 21.32
N ARG A 164 0.97 12.13 20.50
CA ARG A 164 2.15 11.37 20.95
C ARG A 164 3.10 12.20 21.84
N LEU A 165 3.18 13.52 21.66
CA LEU A 165 4.08 14.39 22.42
C LEU A 165 3.61 14.56 23.87
N GLU A 166 2.32 14.83 24.06
CA GLU A 166 1.63 14.95 25.35
C GLU A 166 1.79 13.68 26.18
N ALA A 167 1.47 12.53 25.56
CA ALA A 167 1.66 11.22 26.18
C ALA A 167 3.13 10.97 26.56
N SER A 168 4.08 11.43 25.74
CA SER A 168 5.52 11.29 26.01
C SER A 168 5.97 12.16 27.20
N PHE A 169 5.48 13.40 27.34
CA PHE A 169 5.79 14.25 28.49
C PHE A 169 5.18 13.73 29.80
N LEU A 170 3.94 13.23 29.76
CA LEU A 170 3.32 12.59 30.94
C LEU A 170 4.04 11.29 31.33
N LEU A 171 4.40 10.45 30.37
CA LEU A 171 5.18 9.23 30.62
C LEU A 171 6.57 9.57 31.19
N ALA A 172 7.26 10.58 30.63
CA ALA A 172 8.54 11.06 31.15
C ALA A 172 8.44 11.56 32.60
N SER A 173 7.37 12.30 32.95
CA SER A 173 7.11 12.70 34.34
C SER A 173 7.01 11.50 35.28
N ILE A 174 6.26 10.46 34.90
CA ILE A 174 6.12 9.24 35.70
C ILE A 174 7.48 8.53 35.84
N VAL A 175 8.22 8.37 34.73
CA VAL A 175 9.53 7.71 34.73
C VAL A 175 10.54 8.46 35.60
N PHE A 176 10.67 9.78 35.46
CA PHE A 176 11.58 10.58 36.29
C PHE A 176 11.15 10.61 37.77
N GLY A 177 9.85 10.66 38.05
CA GLY A 177 9.32 10.59 39.41
C GLY A 177 9.61 9.25 40.10
N LEU A 178 9.44 8.13 39.39
CA LEU A 178 9.78 6.80 39.88
C LEU A 178 11.30 6.64 40.10
N HIS A 179 12.14 7.18 39.22
CA HIS A 179 13.60 7.16 39.39
C HIS A 179 14.07 8.04 40.56
N ALA A 180 13.48 9.22 40.75
CA ALA A 180 13.76 10.07 41.90
C ALA A 180 13.36 9.39 43.23
N LEU A 181 12.19 8.73 43.24
CA LEU A 181 11.72 7.94 44.38
C LEU A 181 12.64 6.75 44.65
N ALA A 182 13.11 6.05 43.61
CA ALA A 182 14.04 4.93 43.73
C ALA A 182 15.36 5.39 44.39
N LEU A 183 16.03 6.42 43.84
CA LEU A 183 17.24 7.00 44.46
C LEU A 183 17.00 7.44 45.92
N GLY A 184 15.80 7.93 46.24
CA GLY A 184 15.46 8.44 47.57
C GLY A 184 15.01 7.39 48.60
N THR A 185 14.76 6.13 48.22
CA THR A 185 14.12 5.14 49.13
C THR A 185 14.86 3.80 49.27
N PHE A 186 15.49 3.25 48.22
CA PHE A 186 16.23 1.98 48.24
C PHE A 186 17.18 1.88 47.02
N LEU A 187 18.39 1.32 47.08
CA LEU A 187 19.01 0.35 48.00
C LEU A 187 20.51 0.71 48.21
N ASP A 188 21.28 -0.12 48.93
CA ASP A 188 22.75 -0.15 48.81
C ASP A 188 23.13 -0.33 47.33
N ALA A 189 23.63 0.75 46.71
CA ALA A 189 23.28 1.01 45.31
C ALA A 189 24.05 0.16 44.28
N GLY A 190 25.07 -0.57 44.72
CA GLY A 190 25.62 -1.70 43.96
C GLY A 190 24.56 -2.76 43.62
N ASN A 191 23.61 -3.02 44.52
CA ASN A 191 22.52 -3.98 44.29
C ASN A 191 21.54 -3.49 43.22
N ALA A 192 21.23 -2.18 43.18
CA ALA A 192 20.33 -1.61 42.17
C ALA A 192 20.96 -1.67 40.77
N SER A 193 22.24 -1.30 40.64
CA SER A 193 22.99 -1.42 39.38
C SER A 193 23.06 -2.87 38.91
N PHE A 194 23.34 -3.82 39.82
CA PHE A 194 23.38 -5.25 39.54
C PHE A 194 22.04 -5.81 39.03
N VAL A 195 20.91 -5.41 39.62
CA VAL A 195 19.56 -5.81 39.18
C VAL A 195 19.25 -5.27 37.77
N LEU A 196 19.62 -4.02 37.47
CA LEU A 196 19.45 -3.45 36.13
C LEU A 196 20.30 -4.18 35.09
N VAL A 197 21.56 -4.52 35.42
CA VAL A 197 22.45 -5.29 34.53
C VAL A 197 21.87 -6.69 34.24
N ILE A 198 21.40 -7.43 35.26
CA ILE A 198 20.76 -8.73 35.06
C ILE A 198 19.50 -8.59 34.20
N SER A 199 18.68 -7.57 34.47
CA SER A 199 17.47 -7.30 33.69
C SER A 199 17.81 -7.00 32.22
N ALA A 200 18.85 -6.21 31.95
CA ALA A 200 19.34 -5.92 30.61
C ALA A 200 19.85 -7.18 29.89
N PHE A 201 20.57 -8.08 30.58
CA PHE A 201 21.01 -9.36 29.98
C PHE A 201 19.82 -10.27 29.64
N LEU A 202 18.84 -10.41 30.52
CA LEU A 202 17.61 -11.16 30.26
C LEU A 202 16.83 -10.55 29.08
N TRP A 203 16.68 -9.22 29.06
CA TRP A 203 15.99 -8.52 27.98
C TRP A 203 16.75 -8.58 26.65
N THR A 204 18.09 -8.66 26.69
CA THR A 204 18.92 -8.89 25.50
C THR A 204 18.66 -10.27 24.92
N GLY A 205 18.63 -11.33 25.73
CA GLY A 205 18.26 -12.67 25.26
C GLY A 205 16.86 -12.73 24.65
N LEU A 206 15.90 -12.06 25.28
CA LEU A 206 14.53 -11.89 24.79
C LEU A 206 14.48 -11.12 23.45
N ALA A 207 15.24 -10.03 23.30
CA ALA A 207 15.34 -9.26 22.07
C ALA A 207 16.07 -10.05 20.96
N SER A 208 17.06 -10.86 21.28
CA SER A 208 17.73 -11.78 20.34
C SER A 208 16.79 -12.88 19.84
N TRP A 209 15.94 -13.43 20.71
CA TRP A 209 14.88 -14.36 20.28
C TRP A 209 13.86 -13.67 19.34
N ARG A 210 13.46 -12.43 19.64
CA ARG A 210 12.63 -11.64 18.71
C ARG A 210 13.33 -11.33 17.39
N LEU A 211 14.65 -11.11 17.39
CA LEU A 211 15.42 -10.95 16.16
C LEU A 211 15.39 -12.23 15.30
N GLN A 212 15.48 -13.41 15.91
CA GLN A 212 15.34 -14.67 15.18
C GLN A 212 13.95 -14.79 14.52
N VAL A 213 12.88 -14.42 15.22
CA VAL A 213 11.51 -14.40 14.66
C VAL A 213 11.41 -13.40 13.49
N LEU A 214 12.00 -12.21 13.64
CA LEU A 214 12.09 -11.21 12.57
C LEU A 214 12.83 -11.75 11.33
N LEU A 215 13.98 -12.40 11.51
CA LEU A 215 14.76 -12.97 10.40
C LEU A 215 14.01 -14.09 9.66
N LEU A 216 13.26 -14.92 10.40
CA LEU A 216 12.39 -15.93 9.78
C LEU A 216 11.24 -15.29 8.98
N ALA A 217 10.56 -14.28 9.54
CA ALA A 217 9.51 -13.55 8.84
C ALA A 217 10.04 -12.77 7.62
N HIS A 218 11.29 -12.29 7.68
CA HIS A 218 11.95 -11.68 6.52
C HIS A 218 12.16 -12.72 5.41
N GLN A 219 12.63 -13.92 5.76
CA GLN A 219 12.82 -14.99 4.79
C GLN A 219 11.50 -15.47 4.17
N THR A 220 10.40 -15.61 4.94
CA THR A 220 9.10 -15.99 4.36
C THR A 220 8.53 -14.89 3.46
N SER A 221 8.66 -13.62 3.86
CA SER A 221 8.33 -12.45 3.04
C SER A 221 9.07 -12.44 1.70
N GLU A 222 10.40 -12.61 1.70
CA GLU A 222 11.19 -12.62 0.45
C GLU A 222 10.85 -13.82 -0.45
N VAL A 223 10.59 -15.01 0.12
CA VAL A 223 10.13 -16.19 -0.65
C VAL A 223 8.73 -15.97 -1.24
N ALA A 224 7.83 -15.32 -0.50
CA ALA A 224 6.49 -15.00 -1.00
C ALA A 224 6.53 -13.94 -2.11
N ARG A 225 7.34 -12.88 -1.95
CA ARG A 225 7.59 -11.88 -3.00
C ARG A 225 8.13 -12.51 -4.29
N ALA A 226 9.15 -13.38 -4.18
CA ALA A 226 9.72 -14.07 -5.33
C ALA A 226 8.70 -14.96 -6.05
N LYS A 227 7.81 -15.64 -5.31
CA LYS A 227 6.71 -16.44 -5.89
C LYS A 227 5.66 -15.57 -6.59
N ALA A 228 5.39 -14.37 -6.09
CA ALA A 228 4.53 -13.38 -6.72
C ALA A 228 5.20 -12.59 -7.86
N GLY A 229 6.43 -12.93 -8.25
CA GLY A 229 7.17 -12.26 -9.34
C GLY A 229 7.70 -10.86 -9.00
N LEU A 230 7.72 -10.48 -7.72
CA LEU A 230 8.16 -9.16 -7.27
C LEU A 230 9.68 -9.14 -7.05
N ASP A 231 10.41 -8.35 -7.84
CA ASP A 231 11.86 -8.15 -7.65
C ASP A 231 12.15 -7.28 -6.40
N LYS A 232 13.38 -7.36 -5.91
CA LYS A 232 13.86 -6.64 -4.72
C LYS A 232 13.69 -5.12 -4.83
N ARG A 233 13.81 -4.57 -6.04
CA ARG A 233 13.63 -3.13 -6.33
C ARG A 233 12.19 -2.71 -6.55
N THR A 234 11.26 -3.65 -6.73
CA THR A 234 9.85 -3.35 -6.95
C THR A 234 9.18 -3.00 -5.62
N GLU A 235 9.16 -1.71 -5.26
CA GLU A 235 8.27 -1.25 -4.21
C GLU A 235 6.85 -1.14 -4.76
N VAL A 236 6.02 -2.12 -4.40
CA VAL A 236 4.57 -2.08 -4.63
C VAL A 236 4.00 -1.10 -3.62
N VAL A 237 3.51 0.04 -4.12
CA VAL A 237 2.96 1.14 -3.31
C VAL A 237 1.43 1.13 -3.27
N TYR A 238 0.76 0.44 -4.20
CA TYR A 238 -0.70 0.44 -4.27
C TYR A 238 -1.27 -0.94 -4.65
N SER A 239 -1.90 -1.63 -3.69
CA SER A 239 -2.62 -2.91 -3.88
C SER A 239 -3.53 -3.28 -2.69
N ASP A 240 -4.11 -2.29 -2.00
CA ASP A 240 -4.74 -2.50 -0.69
C ASP A 240 -6.26 -2.25 -0.68
N ASP A 241 -6.97 -3.03 0.13
CA ASP A 241 -8.42 -3.25 0.07
C ASP A 241 -9.24 -2.27 0.92
N GLU A 242 -9.82 -1.28 0.26
CA GLU A 242 -11.15 -0.80 0.62
C GLU A 242 -12.08 -0.92 -0.59
N GLN A 243 -13.40 -0.92 -0.38
CA GLN A 243 -14.40 -1.14 -1.44
C GLN A 243 -14.53 0.01 -2.46
N GLY A 244 -13.56 0.94 -2.48
CA GLY A 244 -13.28 1.90 -3.54
C GLY A 244 -11.79 2.19 -3.79
N ALA A 245 -10.87 1.71 -2.94
CA ALA A 245 -9.43 2.00 -3.09
C ALA A 245 -8.81 1.20 -4.25
N GLY A 246 -8.06 1.87 -5.12
CA GLY A 246 -7.42 1.25 -6.29
C GLY A 246 -8.27 1.17 -7.56
N LEU A 247 -9.54 1.60 -7.53
CA LEU A 247 -10.27 1.93 -8.76
C LEU A 247 -9.96 3.37 -9.15
N LEU A 248 -8.98 3.56 -10.03
CA LEU A 248 -8.69 4.87 -10.60
C LEU A 248 -9.84 5.29 -11.53
N GLN A 249 -10.21 6.57 -11.49
CA GLN A 249 -11.29 7.11 -12.31
C GLN A 249 -10.94 8.52 -12.82
N ASP A 250 -11.26 8.78 -14.10
CA ASP A 250 -11.33 10.14 -14.65
C ASP A 250 -12.81 10.56 -14.73
N PRO A 251 -13.29 11.48 -13.86
CA PRO A 251 -14.67 11.93 -13.88
C PRO A 251 -15.10 12.61 -15.20
N LYS A 252 -14.16 13.24 -15.93
CA LYS A 252 -14.45 13.97 -17.16
C LYS A 252 -14.77 13.02 -18.31
N THR A 253 -13.96 11.97 -18.46
CA THR A 253 -14.21 10.96 -19.50
C THR A 253 -15.14 9.84 -19.05
N GLY A 254 -15.34 9.62 -17.76
CA GLY A 254 -16.04 8.44 -17.24
C GLY A 254 -15.22 7.15 -17.36
N LEU A 255 -13.94 7.27 -17.73
CA LEU A 255 -13.00 6.16 -17.79
C LEU A 255 -12.64 5.71 -16.36
N ARG A 256 -12.61 4.39 -16.14
CA ARG A 256 -12.22 3.79 -14.87
C ARG A 256 -11.40 2.52 -15.06
N GLY A 257 -10.54 2.20 -14.11
CA GLY A 257 -9.70 1.01 -14.19
C GLY A 257 -8.89 0.74 -12.94
N ARG A 258 -8.56 -0.53 -12.72
CA ARG A 258 -7.60 -0.99 -11.72
C ARG A 258 -6.44 -1.64 -12.48
N PRO A 259 -5.23 -1.05 -12.49
CA PRO A 259 -4.03 -1.71 -12.99
C PRO A 259 -3.71 -2.94 -12.13
N ASP A 260 -3.08 -3.98 -12.69
CA ASP A 260 -2.61 -5.12 -11.89
C ASP A 260 -1.60 -4.67 -10.82
N GLN A 261 -0.73 -3.72 -11.17
CA GLN A 261 0.31 -3.19 -10.30
C GLN A 261 0.69 -1.75 -10.68
N ILE A 262 1.08 -0.94 -9.69
CA ILE A 262 1.79 0.32 -9.88
C ILE A 262 3.11 0.24 -9.12
N VAL A 263 4.21 0.59 -9.80
CA VAL A 263 5.58 0.59 -9.26
C VAL A 263 6.11 2.02 -9.29
N ILE A 264 6.81 2.45 -8.24
CA ILE A 264 7.49 3.76 -8.27
C ILE A 264 8.94 3.58 -8.78
N VAL A 265 9.30 4.36 -9.80
CA VAL A 265 10.66 4.43 -10.36
C VAL A 265 11.05 5.91 -10.46
N ASP A 266 12.14 6.30 -9.81
CA ASP A 266 12.67 7.68 -9.77
C ASP A 266 11.67 8.78 -9.35
N GLY A 267 10.54 8.40 -8.72
CA GLY A 267 9.46 9.29 -8.29
C GLY A 267 8.25 9.34 -9.23
N ASP A 268 8.28 8.60 -10.34
CA ASP A 268 7.18 8.42 -11.27
C ASP A 268 6.42 7.11 -10.99
N PHE A 269 5.10 7.14 -11.20
CA PHE A 269 4.20 6.01 -10.97
C PHE A 269 4.02 5.23 -12.28
N ILE A 270 4.68 4.08 -12.39
CA ILE A 270 4.69 3.23 -13.59
C ILE A 270 3.61 2.14 -13.45
N PRO A 271 2.50 2.17 -14.21
CA PRO A 271 1.55 1.07 -14.25
C PRO A 271 2.15 -0.14 -14.99
N VAL A 272 1.92 -1.33 -14.43
CA VAL A 272 2.36 -2.62 -14.98
C VAL A 272 1.13 -3.51 -15.18
N GLU A 273 0.95 -3.99 -16.41
CA GLU A 273 -0.12 -4.92 -16.81
C GLU A 273 0.49 -6.31 -17.07
N GLN A 274 -0.01 -7.34 -16.38
CA GLN A 274 0.50 -8.71 -16.50
C GLN A 274 -0.41 -9.56 -17.39
N LYS A 275 0.11 -9.99 -18.54
CA LYS A 275 -0.65 -10.79 -19.51
C LYS A 275 -0.23 -12.26 -19.48
N THR A 276 -1.18 -13.10 -19.08
CA THR A 276 -1.04 -14.56 -19.12
C THR A 276 -1.40 -15.10 -20.51
N GLY A 277 -0.67 -16.10 -21.00
CA GLY A 277 -0.95 -16.75 -22.29
C GLY A 277 0.26 -16.84 -23.21
N LYS A 278 0.01 -16.85 -24.52
CA LYS A 278 1.06 -16.96 -25.53
C LYS A 278 1.81 -15.63 -25.68
N VAL A 279 3.11 -15.64 -25.41
CA VAL A 279 4.01 -14.49 -25.61
C VAL A 279 4.05 -14.09 -27.09
N PRO A 280 3.75 -12.82 -27.44
CA PRO A 280 3.86 -12.31 -28.80
C PRO A 280 5.23 -11.62 -29.03
N GLN A 281 5.65 -11.49 -30.29
CA GLN A 281 6.88 -10.75 -30.66
C GLN A 281 6.75 -9.23 -30.50
N ARG A 282 5.52 -8.71 -30.46
CA ARG A 282 5.16 -7.31 -30.23
C ARG A 282 3.89 -7.29 -29.36
N PRO A 283 3.71 -6.29 -28.48
CA PRO A 283 2.52 -6.22 -27.64
C PRO A 283 1.25 -6.16 -28.50
N HIS A 284 0.18 -6.83 -28.07
CA HIS A 284 -1.11 -6.76 -28.76
C HIS A 284 -1.73 -5.37 -28.59
N ASP A 285 -2.35 -4.86 -29.66
CA ASP A 285 -2.97 -3.52 -29.66
C ASP A 285 -4.02 -3.34 -28.56
N SER A 286 -4.78 -4.40 -28.24
CA SER A 286 -5.75 -4.41 -27.13
C SER A 286 -5.08 -4.20 -25.77
N HIS A 287 -3.95 -4.87 -25.53
CA HIS A 287 -3.18 -4.72 -24.29
C HIS A 287 -2.47 -3.36 -24.24
N ARG A 288 -2.04 -2.82 -25.39
CA ARG A 288 -1.54 -1.44 -25.48
C ARG A 288 -2.63 -0.46 -25.03
N MET A 289 -3.82 -0.53 -25.64
CA MET A 289 -4.93 0.40 -25.36
C MET A 289 -5.36 0.37 -23.88
N GLN A 290 -5.39 -0.81 -23.27
CA GLN A 290 -5.68 -0.94 -21.84
C GLN A 290 -4.61 -0.27 -20.96
N LEU A 291 -3.32 -0.44 -21.30
CA LEU A 291 -2.23 0.23 -20.58
C LEU A 291 -2.23 1.74 -20.79
N LEU A 292 -2.60 2.24 -21.98
CA LEU A 292 -2.80 3.67 -22.21
C LEU A 292 -3.91 4.23 -21.30
N ALA A 293 -5.01 3.49 -21.14
CA ALA A 293 -6.06 3.85 -20.19
C ALA A 293 -5.53 3.94 -18.75
N TYR A 294 -4.67 3.00 -18.32
CA TYR A 294 -4.04 3.07 -17.00
C TYR A 294 -3.05 4.22 -16.85
N LEU A 295 -2.27 4.57 -17.88
CA LEU A 295 -1.35 5.71 -17.86
C LEU A 295 -2.12 7.03 -17.66
N HIS A 296 -3.20 7.24 -18.42
CA HIS A 296 -4.09 8.38 -18.25
C HIS A 296 -4.72 8.43 -16.86
N LEU A 297 -5.18 7.30 -16.34
CA LEU A 297 -5.80 7.21 -15.02
C LEU A 297 -4.79 7.50 -13.88
N VAL A 298 -3.56 7.00 -13.98
CA VAL A 298 -2.48 7.30 -13.03
C VAL A 298 -2.09 8.79 -13.09
N GLU A 299 -2.03 9.39 -14.27
CA GLU A 299 -1.79 10.82 -14.44
C GLU A 299 -2.91 11.68 -13.83
N CYS A 300 -4.18 11.27 -14.00
CA CYS A 300 -5.33 11.95 -13.40
C CYS A 300 -5.29 11.93 -11.87
N GLU A 301 -4.94 10.79 -11.27
CA GLU A 301 -4.89 10.61 -9.80
C GLU A 301 -3.68 11.30 -9.17
N THR A 302 -2.50 11.14 -9.77
CA THR A 302 -1.23 11.63 -9.19
C THR A 302 -0.88 13.06 -9.58
N GLY A 303 -1.56 13.62 -10.58
CA GLY A 303 -1.23 14.91 -11.19
C GLY A 303 0.12 14.92 -11.94
N ARG A 304 0.71 13.74 -12.20
CA ARG A 304 2.03 13.59 -12.87
C ARG A 304 1.93 12.65 -14.07
N ALA A 305 2.40 13.12 -15.22
CA ALA A 305 2.51 12.29 -16.41
C ALA A 305 3.60 11.25 -16.23
N SER A 306 3.22 9.98 -16.09
CA SER A 306 4.16 8.86 -16.12
C SER A 306 4.76 8.70 -17.53
N PRO A 307 6.09 8.65 -17.71
CA PRO A 307 6.70 8.69 -19.05
C PRO A 307 6.43 7.43 -19.89
N TYR A 308 6.19 6.29 -19.23
CA TYR A 308 5.86 5.02 -19.86
C TYR A 308 5.12 4.09 -18.90
N GLY A 309 4.38 3.13 -19.45
CA GLY A 309 3.85 1.98 -18.74
C GLY A 309 4.55 0.69 -19.21
N VAL A 310 4.27 -0.43 -18.53
CA VAL A 310 4.89 -1.73 -18.85
C VAL A 310 3.83 -2.80 -19.07
N ILE A 311 3.99 -3.59 -20.15
CA ILE A 311 3.25 -4.84 -20.36
C ILE A 311 4.21 -6.01 -20.18
N GLN A 312 3.89 -6.93 -19.29
CA GLN A 312 4.70 -8.11 -18.99
C GLN A 312 3.99 -9.39 -19.46
N TYR A 313 4.62 -10.16 -20.35
CA TYR A 313 4.14 -11.45 -20.85
C TYR A 313 4.99 -12.59 -20.27
N GLY A 314 4.54 -13.18 -19.16
CA GLY A 314 5.37 -14.10 -18.38
C GLY A 314 6.61 -13.41 -17.79
N GLN A 315 7.64 -14.16 -17.38
CA GLN A 315 8.75 -13.57 -16.64
C GLN A 315 9.79 -12.82 -17.49
N GLU A 316 9.99 -13.21 -18.76
CA GLU A 316 11.13 -12.74 -19.56
C GLU A 316 10.79 -11.65 -20.60
N HIS A 317 9.51 -11.44 -20.93
CA HIS A 317 9.11 -10.57 -22.05
C HIS A 317 8.40 -9.32 -21.55
N VAL A 318 9.16 -8.24 -21.46
CA VAL A 318 8.71 -6.94 -20.93
C VAL A 318 8.72 -5.91 -22.07
N PHE A 319 7.60 -5.23 -22.27
CA PHE A 319 7.45 -4.17 -23.29
C PHE A 319 7.10 -2.84 -22.61
N GLN A 320 7.90 -1.80 -22.84
CA GLN A 320 7.59 -0.43 -22.44
C GLN A 320 6.70 0.23 -23.49
N ILE A 321 5.62 0.87 -23.06
CA ILE A 321 4.72 1.68 -23.89
C ILE A 321 4.84 3.13 -23.42
N HIS A 322 5.29 4.02 -24.30
CA HIS A 322 5.51 5.43 -23.97
C HIS A 322 4.19 6.20 -23.88
N TRP A 323 4.16 7.24 -23.05
CA TRP A 323 3.01 8.13 -22.86
C TRP A 323 3.23 9.48 -23.56
N ASP A 324 3.25 9.44 -24.89
CA ASP A 324 3.39 10.60 -25.77
C ASP A 324 2.04 11.15 -26.25
N ASP A 325 2.06 12.26 -26.99
CA ASP A 325 0.85 12.91 -27.51
C ASP A 325 0.06 11.99 -28.46
N GLY A 326 0.75 11.14 -29.24
CA GLY A 326 0.10 10.16 -30.10
C GLY A 326 -0.63 9.08 -29.30
N ALA A 327 -0.07 8.64 -28.17
CA ALA A 327 -0.72 7.72 -27.24
C ALA A 327 -1.96 8.34 -26.57
N ARG A 328 -1.93 9.65 -26.28
CA ARG A 328 -3.09 10.41 -25.78
C ARG A 328 -4.20 10.51 -26.82
N GLU A 329 -3.85 10.80 -28.08
CA GLU A 329 -4.79 10.82 -29.21
C GLU A 329 -5.41 9.44 -29.47
N ASP A 330 -4.60 8.37 -29.49
CA ASP A 330 -5.03 6.97 -29.61
C ASP A 330 -6.11 6.62 -28.55
N LEU A 331 -5.84 6.94 -27.29
CA LEU A 331 -6.76 6.69 -26.18
C LEU A 331 -8.03 7.52 -26.32
N HIS A 332 -7.91 8.81 -26.61
CA HIS A 332 -9.06 9.72 -26.74
C HIS A 332 -9.99 9.30 -27.88
N ALA A 333 -9.43 8.91 -29.03
CA ALA A 333 -10.18 8.37 -30.15
C ALA A 333 -10.92 7.07 -29.76
N SER A 334 -10.25 6.13 -29.08
CA SER A 334 -10.88 4.88 -28.66
C SER A 334 -11.96 5.07 -27.59
N VAL A 335 -11.79 6.01 -26.65
CA VAL A 335 -12.82 6.35 -25.67
C VAL A 335 -14.04 6.97 -26.35
N THR A 336 -13.82 7.88 -27.30
CA THR A 336 -14.89 8.55 -28.05
C THR A 336 -15.69 7.57 -28.89
N GLU A 337 -15.04 6.67 -29.62
CA GLU A 337 -15.72 5.65 -30.43
C GLU A 337 -16.50 4.65 -29.56
N VAL A 338 -15.94 4.22 -28.41
CA VAL A 338 -16.67 3.35 -27.48
C VAL A 338 -17.91 4.04 -26.90
N LYS A 339 -17.85 5.33 -26.58
CA LYS A 339 -19.04 6.12 -26.18
C LYS A 339 -20.08 6.16 -27.29
N ARG A 340 -19.67 6.52 -28.51
CA ARG A 340 -20.57 6.56 -29.67
C ARG A 340 -21.28 5.22 -29.88
N LEU A 341 -20.54 4.11 -29.83
CA LEU A 341 -21.11 2.76 -29.95
C LEU A 341 -21.99 2.34 -28.75
N MET A 342 -21.83 2.94 -27.58
CA MET A 342 -22.72 2.74 -26.43
C MET A 342 -24.05 3.49 -26.55
N GLU A 343 -24.07 4.62 -27.28
CA GLU A 343 -25.26 5.44 -27.50
C GLU A 343 -26.02 5.04 -28.77
N GLU A 344 -25.31 4.86 -29.88
CA GLU A 344 -25.87 4.62 -31.22
C GLU A 344 -25.96 3.12 -31.58
N GLY A 345 -25.17 2.27 -30.92
CA GLY A 345 -24.99 0.87 -31.30
C GLY A 345 -24.20 0.69 -32.61
N GLY A 346 -24.44 -0.41 -33.33
CA GLY A 346 -23.85 -0.65 -34.65
C GLY A 346 -22.39 -1.13 -34.66
N ALA A 347 -21.91 -1.75 -33.58
CA ALA A 347 -20.54 -2.28 -33.50
C ALA A 347 -20.34 -3.49 -34.43
N THR A 348 -19.37 -3.40 -35.35
CA THR A 348 -19.07 -4.44 -36.35
C THR A 348 -17.67 -5.04 -36.18
N ARG A 349 -17.33 -6.10 -36.92
CA ARG A 349 -16.01 -6.75 -36.90
C ARG A 349 -14.94 -5.87 -37.56
N ASN A 350 -13.85 -5.59 -36.84
CA ASN A 350 -12.73 -4.75 -37.31
C ASN A 350 -11.55 -5.49 -37.97
N HIS A 351 -11.70 -6.76 -38.37
CA HIS A 351 -10.57 -7.57 -38.86
C HIS A 351 -10.97 -8.71 -39.82
N ASP A 352 -10.15 -9.00 -40.82
CA ASP A 352 -10.34 -10.16 -41.74
C ASP A 352 -9.57 -11.43 -41.36
N ARG A 353 -9.13 -11.54 -40.11
CA ARG A 353 -8.33 -12.68 -39.62
C ARG A 353 -9.23 -13.83 -39.13
N ILE A 354 -9.44 -14.85 -39.95
CA ILE A 354 -10.23 -16.07 -39.62
C ILE A 354 -9.80 -16.69 -38.27
N GLY A 355 -8.48 -16.71 -37.98
CA GLY A 355 -7.95 -17.24 -36.72
C GLY A 355 -8.41 -16.50 -35.45
N LYS A 356 -8.72 -15.18 -35.54
CA LYS A 356 -9.33 -14.44 -34.41
C LYS A 356 -10.77 -14.90 -34.16
N CYS A 357 -11.55 -15.18 -35.22
CA CYS A 357 -12.92 -15.68 -35.10
C CYS A 357 -12.95 -17.09 -34.48
N ARG A 358 -12.09 -18.00 -34.98
CA ARG A 358 -11.97 -19.38 -34.45
C ARG A 358 -11.66 -19.44 -32.96
N ASN A 359 -10.82 -18.52 -32.47
CA ASN A 359 -10.42 -18.45 -31.07
C ASN A 359 -11.22 -17.41 -30.23
N CYS A 360 -12.32 -16.87 -30.77
CA CYS A 360 -13.15 -15.90 -30.05
C CYS A 360 -14.06 -16.61 -29.05
N SER A 361 -14.04 -16.20 -27.78
CA SER A 361 -14.88 -16.78 -26.72
C SER A 361 -16.38 -16.53 -26.90
N ARG A 362 -16.77 -15.61 -27.79
CA ARG A 362 -18.18 -15.32 -28.16
C ARG A 362 -18.55 -15.78 -29.57
N ARG A 363 -17.75 -16.69 -30.14
CA ARG A 363 -17.94 -17.27 -31.48
C ARG A 363 -19.32 -17.91 -31.68
N HIS A 364 -19.93 -18.48 -30.64
CA HIS A 364 -21.24 -19.13 -30.72
C HIS A 364 -22.36 -18.15 -31.12
N ALA A 365 -22.28 -16.88 -30.67
CA ALA A 365 -23.29 -15.84 -30.91
C ALA A 365 -22.92 -14.83 -32.00
N CYS A 366 -21.69 -14.89 -32.55
CA CYS A 366 -21.19 -13.87 -33.48
C CYS A 366 -21.75 -14.07 -34.92
N PRO A 367 -22.57 -13.14 -35.46
CA PRO A 367 -23.13 -13.26 -36.81
C PRO A 367 -22.07 -12.99 -37.91
N GLU A 368 -21.07 -12.16 -37.64
CA GLU A 368 -20.03 -11.78 -38.61
C GLU A 368 -18.79 -12.70 -38.58
N ARG A 369 -18.90 -13.91 -38.01
CA ARG A 369 -17.75 -14.81 -37.88
C ARG A 369 -17.30 -15.36 -39.25
N LEU A 370 -16.03 -15.15 -39.60
CA LEU A 370 -15.50 -15.58 -40.89
C LEU A 370 -15.38 -17.10 -41.06
N ASP A 371 -15.37 -17.84 -39.96
CA ASP A 371 -15.19 -19.29 -39.94
C ASP A 371 -16.51 -20.07 -39.93
N ALA A 372 -17.65 -19.39 -40.17
CA ALA A 372 -18.90 -20.05 -40.54
C ALA A 372 -18.91 -20.57 -41.98
N SER A 373 -18.07 -19.99 -42.85
CA SER A 373 -18.09 -20.17 -44.31
C SER A 373 -16.84 -20.87 -44.85
N ALA A 374 -16.09 -21.58 -43.99
CA ALA A 374 -14.74 -22.09 -44.25
C ALA A 374 -14.53 -23.53 -43.79
#